data_AF-A0A660Y3K3-F1
#
_entry.id   AF-A0A660Y3K3-F1
#
_cell.length_a   1.000
_cell.length_b   1.000
_cell.length_c   1.000
_cell.angle_alpha   90.00
_cell.angle_beta   90.00
_cell.angle_gamma   90.00
#
_symmetry.space_group_name_H-M   'P 1'
#
loop_
_entity.id
_entity.type
_entity.pdbx_description
1 polymer ?
#
loop_
_entity_poly.entity_id
_entity_poly.type
_entity_poly.pdbx_seq_one_letter_code
_entity_poly.pdbx_strand_id
1 'polypeptide(L)'
;MAELHTRLREAREAKGISLGEISGNTRIKLEYLQAMEDGDFSFLPRPYVRMFVKAYAEEVGLDPDEVLAEFDRTFPAEPAPEPAEAPSEG
;
A
#
# COMPACT_ATOMS: atom_id res chain seq x y z
N MET A 1 1.55 -11.54 -14.79
CA MET A 1 0.95 -10.45 -13.99
C MET A 1 2.04 -10.01 -13.04
N ALA A 2 2.56 -8.79 -13.13
CA ALA A 2 3.56 -8.31 -12.18
C ALA A 2 2.86 -8.07 -10.83
N GLU A 3 3.54 -8.36 -9.72
CA GLU A 3 3.01 -8.05 -8.39
C GLU A 3 3.05 -6.54 -8.12
N LEU A 4 2.12 -6.03 -7.30
CA LEU A 4 2.00 -4.61 -6.97
C LEU A 4 3.34 -3.94 -6.60
N HIS A 5 4.14 -4.60 -5.75
CA HIS A 5 5.43 -4.09 -5.31
C HIS A 5 6.43 -3.90 -6.47
N THR A 6 6.42 -4.82 -7.44
CA THR A 6 7.25 -4.74 -8.65
C THR A 6 6.78 -3.59 -9.53
N ARG A 7 5.47 -3.43 -9.73
CA ARG A 7 4.89 -2.32 -10.52
C ARG A 7 5.24 -0.95 -9.93
N LEU A 8 5.22 -0.81 -8.60
CA LEU A 8 5.63 0.42 -7.92
C LEU A 8 7.11 0.74 -8.17
N ARG A 9 8.00 -0.25 -7.98
CA ARG A 9 9.43 -0.12 -8.23
C ARG A 9 9.73 0.25 -9.69
N GLU A 10 9.13 -0.47 -10.64
CA GLU A 10 9.31 -0.22 -12.07
C GLU A 10 8.86 1.19 -12.48
N ALA A 11 7.72 1.66 -11.96
CA ALA A 11 7.25 3.01 -12.23
C ALA A 11 8.20 4.07 -11.66
N ARG A 12 8.75 3.86 -10.46
CA ARG A 12 9.76 4.74 -9.88
C ARG A 12 11.01 4.80 -10.74
N GLU A 13 11.54 3.64 -11.13
CA GLU A 13 12.75 3.51 -11.94
C GLU A 13 12.56 4.13 -13.33
N ALA A 14 11.40 3.92 -13.95
CA ALA A 14 11.04 4.54 -15.22
C ALA A 14 10.95 6.08 -15.13
N LYS A 15 10.51 6.61 -13.99
CA LYS A 15 10.49 8.06 -13.72
C LYS A 15 11.87 8.62 -13.35
N GLY A 16 12.84 7.76 -13.03
CA GLY A 16 14.21 8.15 -12.71
C GLY A 16 14.38 8.84 -11.36
N ILE A 17 13.44 8.65 -10.42
CA ILE A 17 13.51 9.24 -9.08
C ILE A 17 13.96 8.21 -8.03
N SER A 18 14.64 8.68 -6.99
CA SER A 18 15.08 7.87 -5.87
C SER A 18 14.00 7.73 -4.80
N LEU A 19 14.11 6.68 -3.97
CA LEU A 19 13.29 6.56 -2.76
C LEU A 19 13.49 7.75 -1.80
N GLY A 20 14.69 8.36 -1.81
CA GLY A 20 14.98 9.56 -1.01
C GLY A 20 14.16 10.78 -1.45
N GLU A 21 13.98 10.97 -2.75
CA GLU A 21 13.12 12.05 -3.29
C GLU A 21 11.65 11.83 -2.90
N ILE A 22 11.13 10.61 -3.06
CA ILE A 22 9.76 10.27 -2.61
C ILE A 22 9.62 10.52 -1.11
N SER A 23 10.61 10.09 -0.31
CA SER A 23 10.63 10.31 1.14
C SER A 23 10.59 11.80 1.50
N GLY A 24 11.37 12.63 0.80
CA GLY A 24 11.37 14.09 0.99
C GLY A 24 10.03 14.75 0.67
N ASN A 25 9.38 14.34 -0.42
CA ASN A 25 8.12 14.93 -0.87
C ASN A 25 6.92 14.50 -0.01
N THR A 26 6.87 13.23 0.39
CA THR A 26 5.73 12.62 1.09
C THR A 26 5.87 12.61 2.61
N ARG A 27 7.10 12.79 3.12
CA ARG A 27 7.49 12.55 4.52
C ARG A 27 7.32 11.09 4.98
N ILE A 28 7.13 10.16 4.05
CA ILE A 28 7.15 8.73 4.35
C ILE A 28 8.62 8.34 4.58
N LYS A 29 8.90 7.60 5.65
CA LYS A 29 10.26 7.16 5.93
C LYS A 29 10.77 6.22 4.83
N LEU A 30 12.05 6.35 4.50
CA LEU A 30 12.73 5.51 3.50
C LEU A 30 12.52 4.00 3.75
N GLU A 31 12.56 3.58 5.02
CA GLU A 31 12.34 2.19 5.43
C GLU A 31 10.97 1.62 5.01
N TYR A 32 9.92 2.45 5.02
CA TYR A 32 8.58 2.03 4.60
C TYR A 32 8.43 2.00 3.08
N LEU A 33 9.10 2.91 2.37
CA LEU A 33 9.13 2.87 0.91
C LEU A 33 9.88 1.63 0.41
N GLN A 34 10.99 1.29 1.06
CA GLN A 34 11.76 0.07 0.79
C GLN A 34 10.91 -1.19 1.05
N ALA A 35 10.21 -1.26 2.19
CA ALA A 35 9.32 -2.37 2.52
C ALA A 35 8.24 -2.57 1.44
N MET A 36 7.60 -1.49 0.95
CA MET A 36 6.61 -1.58 -0.13
C MET A 36 7.19 -2.13 -1.43
N GLU A 37 8.43 -1.78 -1.80
CA GLU A 37 9.08 -2.35 -2.99
C GLU A 37 9.57 -3.79 -2.78
N ASP A 38 9.79 -4.20 -1.54
CA ASP A 38 10.17 -5.57 -1.16
C ASP A 38 8.93 -6.47 -0.93
N GLY A 39 7.72 -5.92 -1.12
CA GLY A 39 6.46 -6.65 -0.98
C GLY A 39 5.97 -6.80 0.46
N ASP A 40 6.62 -6.15 1.42
CA ASP A 40 6.17 -6.10 2.81
C ASP A 40 5.23 -4.91 3.02
N PHE A 41 3.95 -5.22 3.25
CA PHE A 41 2.89 -4.26 3.57
C PHE A 41 2.37 -4.42 5.00
N SER A 42 3.11 -5.15 5.85
CA SER A 42 2.72 -5.47 7.24
C SER A 42 3.38 -4.55 8.29
N PHE A 43 4.27 -3.66 7.86
CA PHE A 43 5.07 -2.77 8.72
C PHE A 43 4.24 -1.76 9.54
N LEU A 44 2.97 -1.53 9.18
CA LEU A 44 2.04 -0.64 9.88
C LEU A 44 0.59 -1.15 9.77
N PRO A 45 -0.34 -0.64 10.59
CA PRO A 45 -1.76 -0.91 10.41
C PRO A 45 -2.24 -0.48 9.02
N ARG A 46 -3.12 -1.29 8.44
CA ARG A 46 -3.61 -1.18 7.06
C ARG A 46 -4.02 0.23 6.61
N PRO A 47 -4.74 1.05 7.41
CA PRO A 47 -5.12 2.40 6.97
C PRO A 47 -3.91 3.27 6.61
N TYR A 48 -2.81 3.17 7.36
CA TYR A 48 -1.59 3.93 7.11
C TYR A 48 -0.84 3.42 5.88
N VAL A 49 -0.72 2.10 5.75
CA VAL A 49 -0.10 1.47 4.56
C VAL A 49 -0.86 1.87 3.30
N ARG A 50 -2.19 1.84 3.34
CA ARG A 50 -3.04 2.27 2.23
C ARG A 50 -2.81 3.73 1.85
N MET A 51 -2.65 4.62 2.83
CA MET A 51 -2.29 6.02 2.57
C MET A 51 -0.91 6.16 1.92
N PHE A 52 0.07 5.35 2.34
CA PHE A 52 1.42 5.39 1.79
C PHE A 52 1.49 4.84 0.37
N VAL A 53 0.75 3.76 0.08
CA VAL A 53 0.60 3.21 -1.28
C VAL A 53 0.01 4.28 -2.21
N LYS A 54 -1.01 5.01 -1.76
CA LYS A 54 -1.61 6.11 -2.53
C LYS A 54 -0.57 7.20 -2.83
N ALA A 55 0.12 7.70 -1.81
CA ALA A 55 1.11 8.77 -1.97
C ALA A 55 2.28 8.33 -2.86
N TYR A 56 2.73 7.08 -2.74
CA TYR A 56 3.76 6.52 -3.62
C TYR A 56 3.27 6.54 -5.07
N ALA A 57 2.05 6.04 -5.35
CA ALA A 57 1.48 6.01 -6.70
C ALA A 57 1.45 7.40 -7.35
N GLU A 58 1.02 8.42 -6.59
CA GLU A 58 1.02 9.82 -7.03
C GLU A 58 2.44 10.29 -7.39
N GLU A 59 3.43 10.02 -6.54
CA GLU A 59 4.83 10.40 -6.77
C GLU A 59 5.47 9.71 -7.97
N VAL A 60 5.04 8.49 -8.33
CA VAL A 60 5.55 7.79 -9.52
C VAL A 60 4.69 7.97 -10.77
N GLY A 61 3.58 8.71 -10.68
CA GLY A 61 2.70 9.00 -11.81
C GLY A 61 1.80 7.83 -12.24
N LEU A 62 1.53 6.89 -11.34
CA LEU A 62 0.51 5.87 -11.52
C LEU A 62 -0.87 6.41 -11.13
N ASP A 63 -1.93 5.79 -11.65
CA ASP A 63 -3.30 6.07 -11.18
C ASP A 63 -3.48 5.54 -9.74
N PRO A 64 -3.69 6.40 -8.74
CA PRO A 64 -3.79 5.96 -7.35
C PRO A 64 -5.01 5.07 -7.09
N ASP A 65 -6.12 5.26 -7.81
CA ASP A 65 -7.33 4.47 -7.61
C ASP A 65 -7.14 3.04 -8.15
N GLU A 66 -6.46 2.88 -9.28
CA GLU A 66 -6.09 1.54 -9.79
C GLU A 66 -5.13 0.81 -8.86
N VAL A 67 -4.10 1.50 -8.38
CA VAL A 67 -3.10 0.95 -7.46
C VAL A 67 -3.75 0.54 -6.15
N LEU A 68 -4.66 1.37 -5.61
CA LEU A 68 -5.39 1.05 -4.39
C LEU A 68 -6.36 -0.11 -4.57
N ALA A 69 -7.03 -0.23 -5.72
CA ALA A 69 -7.88 -1.38 -6.00
C ALA A 69 -7.07 -2.68 -6.13
N GLU A 70 -5.85 -2.62 -6.65
CA GLU A 70 -4.91 -3.76 -6.65
C GLU A 70 -4.40 -4.10 -5.24
N PHE A 71 -4.05 -3.10 -4.45
CA PHE A 71 -3.67 -3.27 -3.04
C PHE A 71 -4.81 -3.88 -2.22
N ASP A 72 -6.03 -3.35 -2.36
CA ASP A 72 -7.19 -3.80 -1.59
C ASP A 72 -7.58 -5.26 -1.93
N ARG A 73 -7.33 -5.71 -3.18
CA ARG A 73 -7.52 -7.11 -3.61
C ARG A 73 -6.41 -8.05 -3.14
N THR A 74 -5.17 -7.59 -3.17
CA THR A 74 -3.98 -8.40 -2.82
C THR A 74 -3.81 -8.52 -1.31
N PHE A 75 -4.15 -7.46 -0.58
CA PHE A 75 -4.04 -7.33 0.88
C PHE A 75 -5.42 -6.99 1.48
N PRO A 76 -6.34 -7.98 1.51
CA PRO A 76 -7.66 -7.77 2.08
C PRO A 76 -7.55 -7.35 3.55
N ALA A 77 -8.47 -6.48 3.99
CA ALA A 77 -8.60 -6.23 5.42
C ALA A 77 -8.93 -7.55 6.13
N GLU A 78 -8.41 -7.74 7.34
CA GLU A 78 -8.92 -8.82 8.19
C GLU A 78 -10.44 -8.69 8.25
N PRO A 79 -11.18 -9.79 8.07
CA PRO A 79 -12.63 -9.74 8.22
C PRO A 79 -12.91 -9.17 9.61
N ALA A 80 -13.77 -8.14 9.66
CA ALA A 80 -14.30 -7.67 10.93
C ALA A 80 -14.85 -8.90 11.67
N PRO A 81 -14.64 -9.02 13.00
CA PRO A 81 -15.24 -10.11 13.74
C PRO A 81 -16.74 -10.12 13.41
N GLU A 82 -17.24 -11.23 12.88
CA GLU A 82 -18.67 -11.40 12.66
C GLU A 82 -19.37 -11.05 13.97
N PRO A 83 -20.42 -10.20 13.95
CA PRO A 83 -21.16 -9.90 15.17
C PRO A 83 -21.60 -11.24 15.75
N ALA A 84 -21.04 -11.59 16.91
CA ALA A 84 -21.39 -12.80 17.65
C ALA A 84 -22.91 -12.85 17.71
N GLU A 85 -23.50 -13.88 17.09
CA GLU A 85 -24.93 -14.10 17.13
C GLU A 85 -25.38 -13.92 18.58
N ALA A 86 -26.17 -12.88 18.82
CA ALA A 86 -26.74 -12.65 20.15
C ALA A 86 -27.43 -13.96 20.55
N PRO A 87 -27.17 -14.50 21.75
CA PRO A 87 -27.79 -15.75 22.16
C PRO A 87 -29.29 -15.57 22.00
N SER A 88 -29.90 -16.45 21.19
CA SER A 88 -31.35 -16.49 21.06
C SER A 88 -31.92 -16.75 22.44
N GLU A 89 -32.50 -15.72 23.07
CA GLU A 89 -33.27 -15.89 24.30
C GLU A 89 -34.46 -16.79 23.97
N GLY A 90 -34.44 -17.99 24.53
CA GLY A 90 -35.55 -18.94 24.52
C GLY A 90 -36.35 -18.88 25.81
#